data_AF-A0A1A6C5P4-F1
#
_entry.id   AF-A0A1A6C5P4-F1
#
_cell.length_a   1.000
_cell.length_b   1.000
_cell.length_c   1.000
_cell.angle_alpha   90.00
_cell.angle_beta   90.00
_cell.angle_gamma   90.00
#
_symmetry.space_group_name_H-M   'P 1'
#
loop_
_entity.id
_entity.type
_entity.pdbx_description
1 polymer ?
#
loop_
_entity_poly.entity_id
_entity_poly.type
_entity_poly.pdbx_seq_one_letter_code
_entity_poly.pdbx_strand_id
1 'polypeptide(L)'
;MAHTESGQTPDAAIEKRISLKTRGGERVSLDVTLADANGRQSALEYLEHLDETIRRKLGDTPVFAGFTAPNPYDHARIEAMIVNIASFHDATFGTFNQRTTLPEDERNEFVEIFLLACASVVEGRQIVIDLSRGRVDRDRSLD
;
A
#
# COMPACT_ATOMS: atom_id res chain seq x y z
N MET A 1 21.51 -22.88 -37.35
CA MET A 1 20.34 -22.82 -36.45
C MET A 1 20.50 -21.56 -35.64
N ALA A 2 19.73 -20.52 -35.94
CA ALA A 2 19.78 -19.25 -35.23
C ALA A 2 18.73 -19.27 -34.13
N HIS A 3 19.17 -19.09 -32.88
CA HIS A 3 18.29 -18.83 -31.75
C HIS A 3 17.80 -17.39 -31.86
N THR A 4 16.52 -17.21 -32.17
CA THR A 4 15.86 -15.92 -32.04
C THR A 4 15.51 -15.76 -30.56
N GLU A 5 16.33 -15.04 -29.80
CA GLU A 5 15.93 -14.50 -28.51
C GLU A 5 14.81 -13.49 -28.78
N SER A 6 13.57 -13.88 -28.49
CA SER A 6 12.44 -12.97 -28.43
C SER A 6 12.75 -11.92 -27.38
N GLY A 7 13.15 -10.73 -27.84
CA GLY A 7 13.30 -9.55 -27.01
C GLY A 7 11.97 -9.26 -26.32
N GLN A 8 11.87 -9.61 -25.04
CA GLN A 8 10.93 -8.96 -24.14
C GLN A 8 11.30 -7.48 -24.14
N THR A 9 10.45 -6.65 -24.71
CA THR A 9 10.45 -5.22 -24.40
C THR A 9 10.40 -5.12 -22.86
N PRO A 10 11.37 -4.45 -22.20
CA PRO A 10 11.24 -4.19 -20.77
C PRO A 10 9.92 -3.46 -20.57
N ASP A 11 9.07 -3.99 -19.69
CA ASP A 11 7.86 -3.27 -19.29
C ASP A 11 8.30 -1.86 -18.87
N ALA A 12 7.65 -0.83 -19.42
CA ALA A 12 8.10 0.54 -19.19
C ALA A 12 7.93 0.88 -17.70
N ALA A 13 8.97 1.46 -17.09
CA ALA A 13 8.93 1.86 -15.70
C ALA A 13 7.70 2.73 -15.40
N ILE A 14 7.03 2.45 -14.28
CA ILE A 14 5.77 3.09 -13.90
C ILE A 14 6.06 4.14 -12.83
N GLU A 15 5.98 5.41 -13.20
CA GLU A 15 6.10 6.53 -12.27
C GLU A 15 4.78 6.80 -11.56
N LYS A 16 4.83 6.84 -10.22
CA LYS A 16 3.68 7.17 -9.37
C LYS A 16 4.06 8.13 -8.26
N ARG A 17 3.08 8.91 -7.82
CA ARG A 17 3.11 9.65 -6.57
C ARG A 17 2.00 9.12 -5.67
N ILE A 18 2.37 8.70 -4.48
CA ILE A 18 1.44 8.29 -3.44
C ILE A 18 1.53 9.24 -2.26
N SER A 19 0.39 9.60 -1.69
CA SER A 19 0.30 10.42 -0.50
C SER A 19 -0.65 9.80 0.51
N LEU A 20 -0.34 9.97 1.79
CA LEU A 20 -1.27 9.68 2.88
C LEU A 20 -1.59 10.98 3.60
N LYS A 21 -2.89 11.24 3.80
CA LYS A 21 -3.43 12.36 4.55
C LYS A 21 -4.08 11.86 5.83
N THR A 22 -3.60 12.34 6.97
CA THR A 22 -4.13 11.99 8.29
C THR A 22 -5.50 12.65 8.52
N ARG A 23 -6.16 12.28 9.62
CA ARG A 23 -7.40 12.97 10.08
C ARG A 23 -7.13 14.40 10.53
N GLY A 24 -5.93 14.68 11.05
CA GLY A 24 -5.48 16.02 11.47
C GLY A 24 -5.12 16.95 10.29
N GLY A 25 -5.02 16.41 9.08
CA GLY A 25 -4.70 17.16 7.86
C GLY A 25 -3.22 17.15 7.50
N GLU A 26 -2.37 16.53 8.31
CA GLU A 26 -0.98 16.24 7.96
C GLU A 26 -0.89 15.33 6.73
N ARG A 27 0.21 15.47 5.99
CA ARG A 27 0.44 14.71 4.77
C ARG A 27 1.88 14.21 4.68
N VAL A 28 2.02 12.95 4.32
CA VAL A 28 3.28 12.35 3.87
C VAL A 28 3.12 11.91 2.42
N SER A 29 4.19 12.02 1.63
CA SER A 29 4.17 11.68 0.21
C SER A 29 5.45 10.95 -0.18
N LEU A 30 5.34 10.04 -1.13
CA LEU A 30 6.44 9.32 -1.74
C LEU A 30 6.25 9.31 -3.25
N ASP A 31 7.29 9.71 -3.97
CA ASP A 31 7.38 9.54 -5.42
C ASP A 31 8.15 8.23 -5.68
N VAL A 32 7.53 7.29 -6.42
CA VAL A 32 8.07 5.95 -6.69
C VAL A 32 8.17 5.70 -8.18
N THR A 33 9.23 4.97 -8.58
CA THR A 33 9.37 4.41 -9.92
C THR A 33 9.37 2.90 -9.78
N LEU A 34 8.30 2.25 -10.23
CA LEU A 34 8.20 0.80 -10.23
C LEU A 34 8.86 0.27 -11.50
N ALA A 35 9.73 -0.74 -11.38
CA ALA A 35 10.40 -1.33 -12.54
C ALA A 35 9.39 -1.96 -13.51
N ASP A 36 8.40 -2.67 -12.97
CA ASP A 36 7.30 -3.32 -13.68
C ASP A 36 6.14 -3.61 -12.69
N ALA A 37 5.11 -4.33 -13.14
CA ALA A 37 3.99 -4.75 -12.30
C ALA A 37 4.27 -6.04 -11.47
N ASN A 38 5.44 -6.68 -11.63
CA ASN A 38 5.71 -7.99 -11.02
C ASN A 38 5.84 -7.93 -9.49
N GLY A 39 6.16 -6.76 -8.92
CA GLY A 39 6.19 -6.53 -7.47
C GLY A 39 4.82 -6.50 -6.78
N ARG A 40 3.71 -6.57 -7.53
CA ARG A 40 2.36 -6.46 -6.97
C ARG A 40 2.03 -7.57 -5.97
N GLN A 41 2.45 -8.81 -6.24
CA GLN A 41 2.12 -9.96 -5.39
C GLN A 41 2.81 -9.86 -4.03
N SER A 42 4.13 -9.62 -4.01
CA SER A 42 4.88 -9.49 -2.74
C SER A 42 4.41 -8.29 -1.91
N ALA A 43 4.08 -7.17 -2.56
CA ALA A 43 3.49 -6.02 -1.89
C ALA A 43 2.12 -6.36 -1.26
N LEU A 44 1.30 -7.17 -1.93
CA LEU A 44 0.03 -7.61 -1.38
C LEU A 44 0.22 -8.53 -0.17
N GLU A 45 1.11 -9.52 -0.28
CA GLU A 45 1.43 -10.44 0.82
C GLU A 45 1.92 -9.67 2.06
N TYR A 46 2.73 -8.63 1.88
CA TYR A 46 3.16 -7.73 2.95
C TYR A 46 1.98 -7.02 3.63
N LEU A 47 1.08 -6.41 2.86
CA LEU A 47 -0.08 -5.70 3.42
C LEU A 47 -1.02 -6.67 4.15
N GLU A 48 -1.21 -7.88 3.65
CA GLU A 48 -2.03 -8.89 4.31
C GLU A 48 -1.43 -9.35 5.63
N HIS A 49 -0.11 -9.55 5.67
CA HIS A 49 0.58 -9.87 6.90
C HIS A 49 0.42 -8.77 7.96
N LEU A 50 0.49 -7.50 7.56
CA LEU A 50 0.24 -6.36 8.45
C LEU A 50 -1.21 -6.36 8.96
N ASP A 51 -2.20 -6.47 8.08
CA ASP A 51 -3.62 -6.46 8.45
C ASP A 51 -3.97 -7.61 9.38
N GLU A 52 -3.50 -8.82 9.08
CA GLU A 52 -3.70 -9.99 9.93
C GLU A 52 -3.06 -9.80 11.31
N THR A 53 -1.84 -9.27 11.36
CA THR A 53 -1.14 -8.98 12.62
C THR A 53 -1.92 -7.98 13.47
N ILE A 54 -2.48 -6.94 12.85
CA ILE A 54 -3.32 -5.94 13.53
C ILE A 54 -4.59 -6.59 14.07
N ARG A 55 -5.33 -7.37 13.25
CA ARG A 55 -6.56 -8.05 13.68
C ARG A 55 -6.30 -8.98 14.86
N ARG A 56 -5.24 -9.79 14.80
CA ARG A 56 -4.82 -10.67 15.92
C ARG A 56 -4.55 -9.88 17.20
N LYS A 57 -3.87 -8.73 17.11
CA LYS A 57 -3.60 -7.85 18.26
C LYS A 57 -4.87 -7.21 18.84
N LEU A 58 -5.88 -6.97 18.02
CA LEU A 58 -7.19 -6.45 18.44
C LEU A 58 -8.12 -7.52 19.02
N GLY A 59 -7.70 -8.79 19.04
CA GLY A 59 -8.52 -9.90 19.53
C GLY A 59 -9.57 -10.37 18.54
N ASP A 60 -9.52 -9.90 17.29
CA ASP A 60 -10.32 -10.48 16.20
C ASP A 60 -9.78 -11.88 15.94
N THR A 61 -10.62 -12.89 16.17
CA THR A 61 -10.31 -14.27 15.79
C THR A 61 -10.29 -14.31 14.27
N PRO A 62 -9.17 -14.69 13.61
CA PRO A 62 -9.18 -14.88 12.18
C PRO A 62 -10.22 -15.94 11.85
N VAL A 63 -11.31 -15.55 11.18
CA VAL A 63 -12.25 -16.53 10.63
C VAL A 63 -11.50 -17.23 9.51
N PHE A 64 -10.99 -18.43 9.79
CA PHE A 64 -10.40 -19.31 8.79
C PHE A 64 -11.49 -19.63 7.75
N ALA A 65 -11.54 -18.86 6.67
CA ALA A 65 -12.50 -19.02 5.58
C ALA A 65 -12.03 -20.03 4.51
N GLY A 66 -11.02 -20.85 4.82
CA GLY A 66 -10.36 -21.74 3.87
C GLY A 66 -9.17 -21.08 3.15
N PHE A 67 -8.27 -21.91 2.62
CA PHE A 67 -7.12 -21.47 1.80
C PHE A 67 -7.64 -21.02 0.43
N THR A 68 -8.09 -19.77 0.35
CA THR A 68 -8.28 -19.10 -0.93
C THR A 68 -7.09 -18.18 -1.10
N ALA A 69 -6.32 -18.36 -2.18
CA ALA A 69 -5.23 -17.46 -2.49
C ALA A 69 -5.81 -16.03 -2.60
N PRO A 70 -5.16 -15.03 -1.98
CA PRO A 70 -5.66 -13.67 -2.00
C PRO A 70 -5.78 -13.17 -3.43
N ASN A 71 -6.97 -12.67 -3.82
CA ASN A 71 -7.18 -12.12 -5.14
C ASN A 71 -6.49 -10.74 -5.24
N PRO A 72 -5.43 -10.58 -6.07
CA PRO A 72 -4.71 -9.32 -6.20
C PRO A 72 -5.47 -8.26 -7.01
N TYR A 73 -6.63 -8.61 -7.55
CA TYR A 73 -7.53 -7.74 -8.29
C TYR A 73 -8.80 -7.40 -7.49
N ASP A 74 -8.90 -7.83 -6.23
CA ASP A 74 -9.96 -7.38 -5.32
C ASP A 74 -9.60 -5.99 -4.76
N HIS A 75 -9.75 -4.97 -5.60
CA HIS A 75 -9.36 -3.60 -5.26
C HIS A 75 -10.08 -3.08 -4.02
N ALA A 76 -11.37 -3.42 -3.84
CA ALA A 76 -12.14 -2.96 -2.69
C ALA A 76 -11.58 -3.51 -1.37
N ARG A 77 -11.23 -4.80 -1.34
CA ARG A 77 -10.59 -5.42 -0.17
C ARG A 77 -9.21 -4.82 0.10
N ILE A 78 -8.41 -4.61 -0.95
CA ILE A 78 -7.06 -4.04 -0.83
C ILE A 78 -7.12 -2.61 -0.31
N GLU A 79 -8.00 -1.77 -0.84
CA GLU A 79 -8.17 -0.38 -0.38
C GLU A 79 -8.67 -0.34 1.08
N ALA A 80 -9.62 -1.21 1.46
CA ALA A 80 -10.09 -1.30 2.84
C ALA A 80 -8.96 -1.72 3.80
N MET A 81 -8.13 -2.67 3.39
CA MET A 81 -6.96 -3.13 4.14
C MET A 81 -5.93 -2.01 4.35
N ILE A 82 -5.58 -1.28 3.29
CA ILE A 82 -4.66 -0.13 3.36
C ILE A 82 -5.18 0.91 4.36
N VAL A 83 -6.47 1.26 4.27
CA VAL A 83 -7.09 2.23 5.18
C VAL A 83 -7.08 1.73 6.62
N ASN A 84 -7.35 0.44 6.85
CA ASN A 84 -7.32 -0.16 8.19
C ASN A 84 -5.92 -0.08 8.81
N ILE A 85 -4.91 -0.56 8.08
CA ILE A 85 -3.50 -0.53 8.53
C ILE A 85 -3.07 0.90 8.86
N ALA A 86 -3.31 1.83 7.93
CA ALA A 86 -2.92 3.22 8.10
C ALA A 86 -3.65 3.89 9.27
N SER A 87 -4.95 3.65 9.42
CA SER A 87 -5.75 4.20 10.53
C SER A 87 -5.27 3.66 11.88
N PHE A 88 -4.97 2.36 11.96
CA PHE A 88 -4.45 1.75 13.17
C PHE A 88 -3.07 2.33 13.55
N HIS A 89 -2.16 2.44 12.60
CA HIS A 89 -0.82 3.00 12.83
C HIS A 89 -0.87 4.47 13.25
N ASP A 90 -1.69 5.29 12.58
CA ASP A 90 -1.88 6.70 12.95
C ASP A 90 -2.48 6.84 14.36
N ALA A 91 -3.50 6.04 14.70
CA ALA A 91 -4.17 6.11 15.99
C ALA A 91 -3.31 5.59 17.15
N THR A 92 -2.52 4.55 16.91
CA THR A 92 -1.73 3.89 17.96
C THR A 92 -0.40 4.59 18.20
N PHE A 93 0.25 5.02 17.13
CA PHE A 93 1.64 5.50 17.18
C PHE A 93 1.83 6.91 16.64
N GLY A 94 0.80 7.52 16.07
CA GLY A 94 0.94 8.81 15.37
C GLY A 94 1.88 8.74 14.17
N THR A 95 2.04 7.56 13.55
CA THR A 95 3.09 7.27 12.56
C THR A 95 3.19 8.32 11.44
N PHE A 96 2.06 8.88 11.01
CA PHE A 96 2.02 9.79 9.86
C PHE A 96 1.90 11.27 10.27
N ASN A 97 1.96 11.58 11.57
CA ASN A 97 1.84 12.94 12.08
C ASN A 97 3.03 13.34 12.98
N GLN A 98 3.07 14.61 13.38
CA GLN A 98 4.18 15.17 14.16
C GLN A 98 4.20 14.70 15.62
N ARG A 99 3.12 14.08 16.11
CA ARG A 99 3.00 13.56 17.47
C ARG A 99 3.35 12.08 17.57
N THR A 100 4.10 11.58 16.58
CA THR A 100 4.58 10.20 16.53
C THR A 100 5.30 9.81 17.83
N THR A 101 5.06 8.59 18.29
CA THR A 101 5.80 7.97 19.40
C THR A 101 6.91 7.04 18.93
N LEU A 102 7.00 6.77 17.63
CA LEU A 102 8.04 5.97 17.02
C LEU A 102 9.37 6.74 16.92
N PRO A 103 10.52 6.05 17.10
CA PRO A 103 11.81 6.57 16.66
C PRO A 103 11.79 6.98 15.18
N GLU A 104 12.56 8.01 14.82
CA GLU A 104 12.52 8.60 13.48
C GLU A 104 12.87 7.59 12.39
N ASP A 105 13.92 6.79 12.58
CA ASP A 105 14.36 5.79 11.61
C ASP A 105 13.30 4.70 11.40
N GLU A 106 12.74 4.16 12.49
CA GLU A 106 11.67 3.15 12.44
C GLU A 106 10.41 3.69 11.75
N ARG A 107 10.06 4.96 12.04
CA ARG A 107 8.94 5.64 11.39
C ARG A 107 9.18 5.79 9.89
N ASN A 108 10.34 6.30 9.50
CA ASN A 108 10.65 6.60 8.11
C ASN A 108 10.68 5.32 7.28
N GLU A 109 11.32 4.26 7.80
CA GLU A 109 11.35 2.93 7.16
C GLU A 109 9.92 2.39 6.97
N PHE A 110 9.10 2.41 8.01
CA PHE A 110 7.72 1.94 7.89
C PHE A 110 6.93 2.75 6.86
N VAL A 111 6.99 4.08 6.91
CA VAL A 111 6.26 4.95 5.98
C VAL A 111 6.68 4.68 4.54
N GLU A 112 7.98 4.56 4.28
CA GLU A 112 8.52 4.28 2.95
C GLU A 112 8.04 2.93 2.41
N ILE A 113 8.24 1.85 3.17
CA ILE A 113 7.85 0.49 2.76
C ILE A 113 6.34 0.38 2.58
N PHE A 114 5.57 0.94 3.52
CA PHE A 114 4.11 0.91 3.46
C PHE A 114 3.58 1.67 2.22
N LEU A 115 4.07 2.87 1.95
CA LEU A 115 3.66 3.65 0.79
C LEU A 115 4.10 3.01 -0.53
N LEU A 116 5.30 2.42 -0.58
CA LEU A 116 5.77 1.64 -1.73
C LEU A 116 4.88 0.42 -2.01
N ALA A 117 4.51 -0.33 -0.97
CA ALA A 117 3.60 -1.47 -1.10
C ALA A 117 2.22 -1.02 -1.62
N CYS A 118 1.67 0.06 -1.05
CA CYS A 118 0.41 0.65 -1.50
C CYS A 118 0.48 1.08 -2.97
N ALA A 119 1.54 1.77 -3.39
CA ALA A 119 1.73 2.20 -4.77
C ALA A 119 1.87 1.01 -5.75
N SER A 120 2.33 -0.14 -5.28
CA SER A 120 2.47 -1.36 -6.09
C SER A 120 1.14 -2.07 -6.32
N VAL A 121 0.19 -1.99 -5.37
CA VAL A 121 -1.12 -2.66 -5.45
C VAL A 121 -2.27 -1.75 -5.87
N VAL A 122 -2.11 -0.42 -5.73
CA VAL A 122 -3.12 0.55 -6.16
C VAL A 122 -2.80 1.07 -7.55
N GLU A 123 -3.80 1.04 -8.43
CA GLU A 123 -3.69 1.57 -9.79
C GLU A 123 -3.78 3.11 -9.82
N GLY A 124 -3.22 3.70 -10.87
CA GLY A 124 -3.16 5.15 -11.06
C GLY A 124 -1.79 5.74 -10.79
N ARG A 125 -1.55 6.94 -11.33
CA ARG A 125 -0.29 7.68 -11.19
C ARG A 125 -0.27 8.61 -9.99
N GLN A 126 -1.42 9.14 -9.58
CA GLN A 126 -1.58 9.94 -8.38
C GLN A 126 -2.53 9.22 -7.43
N ILE A 127 -2.04 8.83 -6.26
CA ILE A 127 -2.77 8.06 -5.26
C ILE A 127 -2.79 8.86 -3.94
N VAL A 128 -3.95 8.96 -3.31
CA VAL A 128 -4.15 9.64 -2.03
C VAL A 128 -4.92 8.73 -1.09
N ILE A 129 -4.26 8.24 -0.04
CA ILE A 129 -4.91 7.55 1.08
C ILE A 129 -5.43 8.64 2.03
N ASP A 130 -6.74 8.87 2.07
CA ASP A 130 -7.36 9.92 2.91
C ASP A 130 -8.02 9.29 4.16
N LEU A 131 -7.33 9.38 5.30
CA LEU A 131 -7.82 8.83 6.57
C LEU A 131 -8.96 9.64 7.18
N SER A 132 -9.15 10.90 6.77
CA SER A 132 -10.32 11.70 7.16
C SER A 132 -11.60 11.22 6.48
N ARG A 133 -11.47 10.55 5.34
CA ARG A 133 -12.57 10.02 4.53
C ARG A 133 -12.63 8.48 4.54
N GLY A 134 -11.64 7.83 5.13
CA GLY A 134 -11.54 6.37 5.20
C GLY A 134 -11.48 5.72 3.82
N ARG A 135 -10.78 6.32 2.85
CA ARG A 135 -10.76 5.83 1.46
C ARG A 135 -9.45 6.10 0.75
N VAL A 136 -9.23 5.38 -0.35
CA VAL A 136 -8.15 5.63 -1.30
C VAL A 136 -8.73 6.38 -2.51
N ASP A 137 -8.25 7.60 -2.73
CA ASP A 137 -8.53 8.41 -3.90
C ASP A 137 -7.40 8.21 -4.93
N ARG A 138 -7.76 8.19 -6.21
CA ARG A 138 -6.83 8.05 -7.33
C ARG A 138 -7.20 9.05 -8.39
N ASP A 139 -6.22 9.63 -9.08
CA ASP A 139 -6.52 10.38 -10.29
C ASP A 139 -7.20 9.45 -11.28
N ARG A 140 -8.47 9.72 -11.53
CA ARG A 140 -9.14 9.29 -12.76
C ARG A 140 -8.67 10.20 -13.88
N SER A 141 -7.39 10.13 -14.24
CA SER A 141 -6.95 10.73 -15.49
C SER A 141 -7.44 9.83 -16.63
N LEU A 142 -8.68 10.10 -17.03
CA LEU A 142 -9.25 10.07 -18.37
C LEU A 142 -8.55 9.14 -19.39
N ASP A 143 -9.15 7.97 -19.59
CA ASP A 143 -9.44 7.47 -20.94
C ASP A 143 -10.96 7.53 -21.16
#